data_AF-D5SYU1-F1
#
_entry.id   AF-D5SYU1-F1
#
_cell.length_a   1.000
_cell.length_b   1.000
_cell.length_c   1.000
_cell.angle_alpha   90.00
_cell.angle_beta   90.00
_cell.angle_gamma   90.00
#
_symmetry.space_group_name_H-M   'P 1'
#
loop_
_entity.id
_entity.type
_entity.pdbx_description
1 polymer ?
#
loop_
_entity_poly.entity_id
_entity_poly.type
_entity_poly.pdbx_seq_one_letter_code
_entity_poly.pdbx_strand_id
1 'polypeptide(L)'
;MIHCRELTNIDEFSIQETQFISWNLAVIAQSTPTPQSRGYIHKTCETATEVNGGEFQALADPLADMKQTYCATCEDYFPVREFRWEDTNETLSKYYARHSQKASAMARFLGRRDGMLALCLLGAGLGILAGIAIGVINGLGLGILVAIILGVIGLVGGFCLQAFVVNPLLLSMICGEWDPRRLK
;
A
#
# COMPACT_ATOMS: atom_id res chain seq x y z
N MET A 1 12.67 -37.15 -69.22
CA MET A 1 11.47 -36.29 -69.27
C MET A 1 11.32 -35.69 -67.88
N ILE A 2 11.72 -34.43 -67.74
CA ILE A 2 11.96 -33.74 -66.46
C ILE A 2 10.64 -33.08 -66.05
N HIS A 3 10.04 -33.52 -64.94
CA HIS A 3 8.85 -32.89 -64.39
C HIS A 3 9.27 -31.86 -63.34
N CYS A 4 9.20 -30.58 -63.74
CA CYS A 4 9.34 -29.43 -62.85
C CYS A 4 8.14 -29.42 -61.88
N ARG A 5 8.39 -29.33 -60.56
CA ARG A 5 7.35 -29.13 -59.53
C ARG A 5 7.45 -27.70 -59.02
N GLU A 6 6.36 -26.99 -59.20
CA GLU A 6 6.12 -25.57 -58.93
C GLU A 6 6.04 -25.31 -57.42
N LEU A 7 6.74 -24.26 -56.96
CA LEU A 7 6.73 -23.78 -55.58
C LEU A 7 5.55 -22.81 -55.40
N THR A 8 4.47 -23.27 -54.77
CA THR A 8 3.35 -22.42 -54.35
C THR A 8 3.12 -22.56 -52.85
N ASN A 9 3.92 -21.88 -52.02
CA ASN A 9 3.47 -21.53 -50.68
C ASN A 9 4.34 -20.40 -50.08
N ILE A 10 3.95 -19.13 -50.31
CA ILE A 10 4.57 -17.97 -49.66
C ILE A 10 3.51 -17.02 -49.05
N ASP A 11 2.21 -17.29 -49.24
CA ASP A 11 1.16 -16.35 -48.86
C ASP A 11 0.50 -16.65 -47.49
N GLU A 12 0.79 -17.78 -46.85
CA GLU A 12 0.21 -18.14 -45.54
C GLU A 12 0.94 -17.52 -44.33
N PHE A 13 2.18 -17.03 -44.48
CA PHE A 13 2.96 -16.55 -43.35
C PHE A 13 2.60 -15.11 -42.91
N SER A 14 1.97 -14.32 -43.79
CA SER A 14 1.70 -12.89 -43.53
C SER A 14 0.45 -12.63 -42.67
N ILE A 15 -0.44 -13.61 -42.48
CA ILE A 15 -1.72 -13.40 -41.78
C ILE A 15 -1.59 -13.72 -40.27
N GLN A 16 -0.65 -14.58 -39.86
CA GLN A 16 -0.47 -14.92 -38.44
C GLN A 16 0.25 -13.84 -37.62
N GLU A 17 1.17 -13.06 -38.21
CA GLU A 17 1.89 -12.00 -37.48
C GLU A 17 1.00 -10.80 -37.13
N THR A 18 0.00 -10.48 -37.96
CA THR A 18 -0.90 -9.35 -37.70
C THR A 18 -1.92 -9.63 -36.60
N GLN A 19 -2.34 -10.89 -36.42
CA GLN A 19 -3.18 -11.28 -35.27
C GLN A 19 -2.40 -11.28 -33.95
N PHE A 20 -1.13 -11.70 -33.94
CA PHE A 20 -0.30 -11.70 -32.74
C PHE A 20 -0.01 -10.29 -32.19
N ILE A 21 0.14 -9.28 -33.06
CA ILE A 21 0.38 -7.89 -32.62
C ILE A 21 -0.90 -7.27 -32.04
N SER A 22 -2.07 -7.59 -32.59
CA SER A 22 -3.37 -7.13 -32.08
C SER A 22 -3.68 -7.69 -30.68
N TRP A 23 -3.39 -8.98 -30.44
CA TRP A 23 -3.57 -9.60 -29.13
C TRP A 23 -2.60 -9.06 -28.07
N ASN A 24 -1.34 -8.79 -28.43
CA ASN A 24 -0.35 -8.28 -27.47
C ASN A 24 -0.64 -6.83 -27.02
N LEU A 25 -1.21 -5.97 -27.88
CA LEU A 25 -1.56 -4.60 -27.49
C LEU A 25 -2.79 -4.54 -26.56
N ALA A 26 -3.73 -5.48 -26.67
CA ALA A 26 -4.92 -5.52 -25.81
C ALA A 26 -4.63 -6.03 -24.38
N VAL A 27 -3.57 -6.83 -24.20
CA VAL A 27 -3.19 -7.41 -22.89
C VAL A 27 -2.37 -6.45 -22.02
N ILE A 28 -1.68 -5.48 -22.62
CA ILE A 28 -0.71 -4.62 -21.90
C ILE A 28 -1.36 -3.45 -21.14
N ALA A 29 -2.63 -3.09 -21.38
CA ALA A 29 -3.17 -1.79 -20.96
C ALA A 29 -4.43 -1.80 -20.05
N GLN A 30 -4.84 -2.95 -19.48
CA GLN A 30 -5.97 -2.95 -18.53
C GLN A 30 -5.48 -2.80 -17.08
N SER A 31 -4.82 -1.69 -16.77
CA SER A 31 -4.73 -1.25 -15.37
C SER A 31 -6.12 -0.78 -14.96
N THR A 32 -6.88 -1.61 -14.23
CA THR A 32 -8.15 -1.17 -13.66
C THR A 32 -7.89 0.10 -12.83
N PRO A 33 -8.59 1.21 -13.08
CA PRO A 33 -8.36 2.45 -12.35
C PRO A 33 -8.53 2.18 -10.85
N THR A 34 -7.65 2.74 -10.04
CA THR A 34 -7.73 2.60 -8.59
C THR A 34 -9.06 3.19 -8.11
N PRO A 35 -9.93 2.39 -7.44
CA PRO A 35 -11.19 2.91 -6.93
C PRO A 35 -10.91 4.02 -5.92
N GLN A 36 -11.74 5.07 -5.94
CA GLN A 36 -11.63 6.18 -4.99
C GLN A 36 -12.55 6.00 -3.78
N SER A 37 -13.52 5.09 -3.88
CA SER A 37 -14.46 4.74 -2.83
C SER A 37 -14.83 3.26 -2.88
N ARG A 38 -15.35 2.74 -1.77
CA ARG A 38 -15.95 1.40 -1.66
C ARG A 38 -17.02 1.40 -0.58
N GLY A 39 -18.12 0.72 -0.82
CA GLY A 39 -19.19 0.52 0.17
C GLY A 39 -18.93 -0.68 1.08
N TYR A 40 -19.34 -0.58 2.34
CA TYR A 40 -19.45 -1.72 3.26
C TYR A 40 -20.78 -1.70 4.00
N ILE A 41 -21.29 -2.88 4.33
CA ILE A 41 -22.61 -3.08 4.94
C ILE A 41 -22.43 -3.53 6.39
N HIS A 42 -23.10 -2.85 7.31
CA HIS A 42 -23.20 -3.29 8.71
C HIS A 42 -24.15 -4.47 8.83
N LYS A 43 -23.78 -5.49 9.60
CA LYS A 43 -24.55 -6.72 9.75
C LYS A 43 -25.91 -6.50 10.41
N THR A 44 -26.05 -5.52 11.29
CA THR A 44 -27.28 -5.31 12.07
C THR A 44 -28.30 -4.44 11.35
N CYS A 45 -27.89 -3.29 10.80
CA CYS A 45 -28.82 -2.38 10.10
C CYS A 45 -28.92 -2.65 8.59
N GLU A 46 -28.08 -3.54 8.04
CA GLU A 46 -28.02 -3.94 6.63
C GLU A 46 -27.89 -2.79 5.63
N THR A 47 -27.52 -1.60 6.09
CA THR A 47 -27.37 -0.42 5.26
C THR A 47 -25.91 -0.23 4.85
N ALA A 48 -25.70 0.14 3.59
CA ALA A 48 -24.37 0.43 3.04
C ALA A 48 -23.87 1.79 3.53
N THR A 49 -22.61 1.83 3.95
CA THR A 49 -21.84 3.05 4.21
C THR A 49 -20.75 3.13 3.14
N GLU A 50 -20.78 4.18 2.33
CA GLU A 50 -19.70 4.46 1.38
C GLU A 50 -18.55 5.16 2.10
N VAL A 51 -17.32 4.68 1.90
CA VAL A 51 -16.10 5.35 2.35
C VAL A 51 -15.27 5.75 1.15
N ASN A 52 -14.69 6.94 1.19
CA ASN A 52 -13.82 7.49 0.15
C ASN A 52 -12.55 8.09 0.79
N GLY A 53 -11.65 8.62 -0.04
CA GLY A 53 -10.52 9.42 0.43
C GLY A 53 -9.51 8.65 1.30
N GLY A 54 -9.00 9.32 2.34
CA GLY A 54 -7.99 8.78 3.24
C GLY A 54 -8.54 7.69 4.15
N GLU A 55 -9.81 7.77 4.50
CA GLU A 55 -10.56 6.79 5.29
C GLU A 55 -10.68 5.48 4.51
N PHE A 56 -10.95 5.55 3.20
CA PHE A 56 -10.97 4.36 2.36
C PHE A 56 -9.59 3.72 2.27
N GLN A 57 -8.54 4.53 2.09
CA GLN A 57 -7.17 4.01 2.07
C GLN A 57 -6.82 3.31 3.38
N ALA A 58 -7.17 3.89 4.54
CA ALA A 58 -6.95 3.28 5.85
C ALA A 58 -7.80 2.00 6.06
N LEU A 59 -9.05 1.98 5.55
CA LEU A 59 -9.92 0.79 5.63
C LEU A 59 -9.45 -0.34 4.72
N ALA A 60 -8.95 0.00 3.54
CA ALA A 60 -8.41 -0.98 2.61
C ALA A 60 -7.05 -1.53 3.07
N ASP A 61 -6.27 -0.80 3.86
CA ASP A 61 -4.95 -1.23 4.31
C ASP A 61 -5.02 -2.33 5.38
N PRO A 62 -4.61 -3.58 5.07
CA PRO A 62 -4.63 -4.68 6.03
C PRO A 62 -3.60 -4.54 7.17
N LEU A 63 -2.64 -3.61 7.04
CA LEU A 63 -1.62 -3.31 8.05
C LEU A 63 -2.04 -2.21 9.01
N ALA A 64 -3.09 -1.45 8.71
CA ALA A 64 -3.62 -0.40 9.57
C ALA A 64 -4.18 -0.93 10.91
N ASP A 65 -4.37 -2.25 11.03
CA ASP A 65 -4.84 -2.97 12.22
C ASP A 65 -6.15 -2.39 12.82
N MET A 66 -7.05 -1.97 11.94
CA MET A 66 -8.29 -1.31 12.31
C MET A 66 -9.21 -2.25 13.09
N LYS A 67 -9.66 -1.80 14.26
CA LYS A 67 -10.52 -2.60 15.16
C LYS A 67 -12.00 -2.31 15.00
N GLN A 68 -12.33 -1.08 14.64
CA GLN A 68 -13.69 -0.58 14.52
C GLN A 68 -13.83 0.37 13.33
N THR A 69 -15.03 0.45 12.76
CA THR A 69 -15.40 1.42 11.74
C THR A 69 -16.79 1.99 12.06
N TYR A 70 -17.09 3.15 11.49
CA TYR A 70 -18.32 3.89 11.72
C TYR A 70 -19.47 3.35 10.87
N CYS A 71 -20.69 3.30 11.41
CA CYS A 71 -21.89 3.03 10.61
C CYS A 71 -22.70 4.32 10.45
N ALA A 72 -22.94 4.75 9.21
CA ALA A 72 -23.70 5.98 8.95
C ALA A 72 -25.16 5.93 9.41
N THR A 73 -25.77 4.74 9.43
CA THR A 73 -27.18 4.55 9.80
C THR A 73 -27.39 4.41 11.30
N CYS A 74 -26.47 3.73 12.00
CA CYS A 74 -26.53 3.57 13.45
C CYS A 74 -25.87 4.73 14.21
N GLU A 75 -25.12 5.58 13.51
CA GLU A 75 -24.38 6.72 14.05
C GLU A 75 -23.38 6.36 15.17
N ASP A 76 -22.78 5.17 15.07
CA ASP A 76 -21.85 4.66 16.08
C ASP A 76 -20.72 3.80 15.46
N TYR A 77 -19.69 3.52 16.26
CA TYR A 77 -18.54 2.69 15.90
C TYR A 77 -18.76 1.25 16.31
N PHE A 78 -18.58 0.33 15.36
CA PHE A 78 -18.71 -1.10 15.62
C PHE A 78 -17.44 -1.85 15.25
N PRO A 79 -17.20 -3.03 15.84
CA PRO A 79 -16.09 -3.88 15.45
C PRO A 79 -16.08 -4.22 13.96
N VAL A 80 -14.92 -4.22 13.31
CA VAL A 80 -14.80 -4.52 11.85
C VAL A 80 -15.36 -5.89 11.45
N ARG A 81 -15.46 -6.85 12.39
CA ARG A 81 -16.10 -8.15 12.17
C ARG A 81 -17.62 -8.08 11.91
N GLU A 82 -18.25 -6.96 12.23
CA GLU A 82 -19.68 -6.72 12.02
C GLU A 82 -19.98 -6.09 10.66
N PHE A 83 -18.96 -5.88 9.83
CA PHE A 83 -19.12 -5.30 8.51
C PHE A 83 -18.61 -6.23 7.43
N ARG A 84 -19.20 -6.10 6.24
CA ARG A 84 -18.79 -6.80 5.03
C ARG A 84 -18.70 -5.83 3.87
N TRP A 85 -17.77 -6.07 2.95
CA TRP A 85 -17.72 -5.32 1.70
C TRP A 85 -19.02 -5.50 0.92
N GLU A 86 -19.53 -4.42 0.33
CA GLU A 86 -20.78 -4.44 -0.43
C GLU A 86 -20.67 -5.28 -1.71
N ASP A 87 -19.54 -5.19 -2.40
CA ASP A 87 -19.29 -5.82 -3.69
C ASP A 87 -18.95 -7.32 -3.58
N THR A 88 -18.14 -7.71 -2.59
CA THR A 88 -17.69 -9.10 -2.43
C THR A 88 -18.46 -9.87 -1.36
N ASN A 89 -19.28 -9.17 -0.56
CA ASN A 89 -19.96 -9.71 0.62
C ASN A 89 -19.00 -10.33 1.66
N GLU A 90 -17.69 -10.06 1.54
CA GLU A 90 -16.68 -10.56 2.45
C GLU A 90 -16.62 -9.72 3.73
N THR A 91 -16.64 -10.37 4.89
CA THR A 91 -16.44 -9.69 6.17
C THR A 91 -15.07 -9.02 6.24
N LEU A 92 -14.99 -7.76 6.68
CA LEU A 92 -13.72 -7.02 6.78
C LEU A 92 -12.67 -7.77 7.63
N SER A 93 -13.10 -8.47 8.68
CA SER A 93 -12.20 -9.31 9.48
C SER A 93 -11.55 -10.47 8.70
N LYS A 94 -12.28 -11.09 7.77
CA LYS A 94 -11.74 -12.14 6.89
C LYS A 94 -10.79 -11.55 5.84
N TYR A 95 -11.16 -10.40 5.28
CA TYR A 95 -10.31 -9.62 4.39
C TYR A 95 -8.96 -9.32 5.06
N TYR A 96 -8.96 -8.73 6.25
CA TYR A 96 -7.72 -8.45 6.99
C TYR A 96 -6.96 -9.72 7.37
N ALA A 97 -7.62 -10.80 7.76
CA ALA A 97 -6.96 -12.05 8.08
C ALA A 97 -6.22 -12.63 6.86
N ARG A 98 -6.85 -12.65 5.68
CA ARG A 98 -6.24 -13.15 4.43
C ARG A 98 -4.96 -12.40 4.08
N HIS A 99 -4.98 -11.08 4.15
CA HIS A 99 -3.84 -10.26 3.73
C HIS A 99 -2.76 -10.15 4.82
N SER A 100 -3.15 -10.06 6.10
CA SER A 100 -2.18 -9.92 7.20
C SER A 100 -1.51 -11.24 7.62
N GLN A 101 -2.05 -12.41 7.26
CA GLN A 101 -1.39 -13.70 7.49
C GLN A 101 -0.07 -13.85 6.72
N LYS A 102 0.06 -13.17 5.58
CA LYS A 102 1.29 -13.17 4.78
C LYS A 102 2.36 -12.23 5.35
N ALA A 103 1.99 -11.35 6.29
CA ALA A 103 2.89 -10.35 6.85
C ALA A 103 3.80 -10.96 7.91
N SER A 104 5.12 -10.75 7.77
CA SER A 104 6.09 -11.08 8.82
C SER A 104 5.82 -10.24 10.09
N ALA A 105 6.26 -10.71 11.25
CA ALA A 105 6.13 -9.97 12.50
C ALA A 105 6.78 -8.58 12.42
N MET A 106 7.93 -8.48 11.73
CA MET A 106 8.62 -7.20 11.49
C MET A 106 7.78 -6.27 10.61
N ALA A 107 7.17 -6.77 9.54
CA ALA A 107 6.32 -5.97 8.67
C ALA A 107 5.07 -5.44 9.40
N ARG A 108 4.48 -6.26 10.28
CA ARG A 108 3.35 -5.85 11.13
C ARG A 108 3.78 -4.80 12.16
N PHE A 109 4.96 -4.94 12.74
CA PHE A 109 5.51 -3.94 13.65
C PHE A 109 5.75 -2.61 12.94
N LEU A 110 6.41 -2.65 11.77
CA LEU A 110 6.70 -1.47 10.96
C LEU A 110 5.43 -0.79 10.43
N GLY A 111 4.38 -1.53 10.04
CA GLY A 111 3.12 -0.95 9.58
C GLY A 111 2.25 -0.34 10.69
N ARG A 112 2.54 -0.64 11.97
CA ARG A 112 1.83 -0.07 13.11
C ARG A 112 2.34 1.32 13.47
N ARG A 113 1.51 2.06 14.23
CA ARG A 113 1.91 3.34 14.85
C ARG A 113 3.20 3.22 15.66
N ASP A 114 3.44 2.07 16.29
CA ASP A 114 4.66 1.79 17.06
C ASP A 114 5.92 1.78 16.18
N GLY A 115 5.84 1.18 14.99
CA GLY A 115 6.94 1.17 14.02
C GLY A 115 7.27 2.56 13.50
N MET A 116 6.24 3.35 13.21
CA MET A 116 6.41 4.76 12.84
C MET A 116 7.11 5.56 13.95
N LEU A 117 6.65 5.42 15.20
CA LEU A 117 7.27 6.09 16.35
C LEU A 117 8.72 5.65 16.54
N ALA A 118 9.01 4.34 16.41
CA ALA A 118 10.35 3.82 16.54
C ALA A 118 11.31 4.43 15.50
N LEU A 119 10.90 4.57 14.24
CA LEU A 119 11.71 5.18 13.19
C LEU A 119 11.91 6.68 13.39
N CYS A 120 10.87 7.40 13.82
CA CYS A 120 10.98 8.81 14.15
C CYS A 120 11.98 9.03 15.32
N LEU A 121 11.88 8.23 16.38
CA LEU A 121 12.78 8.31 17.53
C LEU A 121 14.21 7.92 17.18
N LEU A 122 14.39 6.92 16.33
CA LEU A 122 15.70 6.53 15.83
C LEU A 122 16.33 7.65 15.00
N GLY A 123 15.58 8.25 14.07
CA GLY A 123 16.04 9.39 13.29
C GLY A 123 16.41 10.60 14.16
N ALA A 124 15.54 10.95 15.12
CA ALA A 124 15.79 12.03 16.06
C ALA A 124 17.03 11.76 16.93
N GLY A 125 17.16 10.53 17.45
CA GLY A 125 18.31 10.12 18.25
C GLY A 125 19.63 10.22 17.49
N LEU A 126 19.66 9.75 16.24
CA LEU A 126 20.84 9.88 15.37
C LEU A 126 21.20 11.35 15.09
N GLY A 127 20.20 12.20 14.86
CA GLY A 127 20.40 13.64 14.68
C GLY A 127 20.98 14.33 15.92
N ILE A 128 20.45 14.01 17.10
CA ILE A 128 20.94 14.53 18.38
C ILE A 128 22.38 14.08 18.63
N LEU A 129 22.68 12.79 18.44
CA LEU A 129 24.03 12.25 18.62
C LEU A 129 25.05 12.92 17.69
N ALA A 130 24.67 13.15 16.42
CA ALA A 130 25.51 13.87 15.46
C ALA A 130 25.76 15.33 15.90
N GLY A 131 24.74 16.03 16.38
CA GLY A 131 24.90 17.40 16.86
C GLY A 131 25.76 17.51 18.13
N ILE A 132 25.64 16.56 19.06
CA ILE A 132 26.50 16.48 20.25
C ILE A 132 27.96 16.28 19.82
N ALA A 133 28.24 15.38 18.87
CA ALA A 133 29.59 15.15 18.36
C ALA A 133 30.21 16.42 17.75
N ILE A 134 29.44 17.19 16.99
CA ILE A 134 29.87 18.50 16.44
C ILE A 134 30.12 19.51 17.58
N GLY A 135 29.29 19.48 18.62
CA GLY A 135 29.40 20.32 19.80
C GLY A 135 30.66 20.11 20.63
N VAL A 136 31.10 18.86 20.78
CA VAL A 136 32.35 18.54 21.49
C VAL A 136 33.57 19.19 20.82
N ILE A 137 33.53 19.38 19.51
CA ILE A 137 34.62 19.95 18.73
C ILE A 137 34.57 21.49 18.70
N ASN A 138 33.37 22.07 18.57
CA ASN A 138 33.19 23.50 18.27
C ASN A 138 32.64 24.32 19.45
N GLY A 139 32.35 23.69 20.58
CA GLY A 139 31.80 24.31 21.77
C GLY A 139 30.34 23.94 22.04
N LEU A 140 30.00 23.92 23.34
CA LEU A 140 28.74 23.39 23.84
C LEU A 140 27.50 24.12 23.29
N GLY A 141 27.55 25.45 23.17
CA GLY A 141 26.44 26.25 22.68
C GLY A 141 26.04 25.93 21.23
N LEU A 142 27.02 25.82 20.33
CA LEU A 142 26.78 25.44 18.94
C LEU A 142 26.26 24.00 18.84
N GLY A 143 26.84 23.09 19.65
CA GLY A 143 26.44 21.69 19.70
C GLY A 143 24.96 21.48 20.02
N ILE A 144 24.46 22.16 21.04
CA ILE A 144 23.04 22.04 21.46
C ILE A 144 22.12 22.49 20.32
N LEU A 145 22.42 23.63 19.68
CA LEU A 145 21.60 24.17 18.59
C LEU A 145 21.58 23.22 17.38
N VAL A 146 22.75 22.69 16.99
CA VAL A 146 22.85 21.73 15.88
C VAL A 146 22.14 20.41 16.23
N ALA A 147 22.24 19.92 17.46
CA ALA A 147 21.56 18.71 17.92
C ALA A 147 20.04 18.83 17.84
N ILE A 148 19.46 19.97 18.22
CA ILE A 148 18.02 20.22 18.11
C ILE A 148 17.59 20.21 16.64
N ILE A 149 18.31 20.93 15.77
CA ILE A 149 17.96 21.02 14.34
C ILE A 149 18.02 19.64 13.68
N LEU A 150 19.13 18.92 13.85
CA LEU A 150 19.29 17.58 13.29
C LEU A 150 18.31 16.58 13.89
N GLY A 151 17.97 16.73 15.17
CA GLY A 151 16.93 15.92 15.83
C GLY A 151 15.55 16.11 15.18
N VAL A 152 15.14 17.36 14.93
CA VAL A 152 13.86 17.66 14.25
C VAL A 152 13.87 17.16 12.81
N ILE A 153 14.97 17.37 12.08
CA ILE A 153 15.13 16.84 10.71
C ILE A 153 15.04 15.32 10.71
N GLY A 154 15.69 14.65 11.67
CA GLY A 154 15.62 13.20 11.82
C GLY A 154 14.21 12.69 12.13
N LEU A 155 13.45 13.43 12.95
CA LEU A 155 12.06 13.10 13.27
C LEU A 155 11.17 13.20 12.02
N VAL A 156 11.22 14.33 11.31
CA VAL A 156 10.43 14.54 10.08
C VAL A 156 10.87 13.57 8.98
N GLY A 157 12.17 13.36 8.83
CA GLY A 157 12.74 12.40 7.88
C GLY A 157 12.29 10.97 8.16
N GLY A 158 12.26 10.56 9.43
CA GLY A 158 11.73 9.25 9.85
C GLY A 158 10.25 9.08 9.51
N PHE A 159 9.43 10.11 9.75
CA PHE A 159 8.01 10.10 9.38
C PHE A 159 7.83 9.99 7.85
N CYS A 160 8.54 10.80 7.07
CA CYS A 160 8.49 10.76 5.62
C CYS A 160 8.96 9.41 5.06
N LEU A 161 10.06 8.86 5.59
CA LEU A 161 10.56 7.55 5.20
C LEU A 161 9.52 6.47 5.46
N GLN A 162 8.88 6.51 6.63
CA GLN A 162 7.81 5.55 6.96
C GLN A 162 6.63 5.67 5.99
N ALA A 163 6.11 6.88 5.78
CA ALA A 163 4.90 7.13 5.00
C ALA A 163 5.09 6.85 3.50
N PHE A 164 6.22 7.28 2.92
CA PHE A 164 6.44 7.26 1.47
C PHE A 164 7.29 6.08 0.99
N VAL A 165 8.05 5.41 1.86
CA VAL A 165 8.94 4.32 1.45
C VAL A 165 8.56 3.02 2.14
N VAL A 166 8.50 3.00 3.47
CA VAL A 166 8.26 1.75 4.22
C VAL A 166 6.85 1.21 3.96
N ASN A 167 5.80 2.03 4.16
CA ASN A 167 4.42 1.61 3.94
C ASN A 167 4.17 1.02 2.54
N PRO A 168 4.50 1.72 1.44
CA PRO A 168 4.27 1.17 0.09
C PRO A 168 5.13 -0.07 -0.21
N LEU A 169 6.37 -0.15 0.29
CA LEU A 169 7.19 -1.36 0.14
C LEU A 169 6.62 -2.54 0.92
N LEU A 170 6.12 -2.34 2.14
CA LEU A 170 5.49 -3.39 2.92
C LEU A 170 4.24 -3.94 2.22
N LEU A 171 3.39 -3.06 1.68
CA LEU A 171 2.21 -3.46 0.91
C LEU A 171 2.60 -4.23 -0.35
N SER A 172 3.60 -3.75 -1.10
CA SER A 172 4.11 -4.43 -2.28
C SER A 172 4.66 -5.82 -1.96
N MET A 173 5.41 -5.98 -0.87
CA MET A 173 5.95 -7.29 -0.46
C MET A 173 4.86 -8.27 0.02
N ILE A 174 3.84 -7.81 0.72
CA ILE A 174 2.83 -8.68 1.35
C ILE A 174 1.67 -8.99 0.41
N CYS A 175 1.15 -7.94 -0.23
CA CYS A 175 -0.04 -8.00 -1.05
C CYS A 175 0.26 -8.12 -2.55
N GLY A 176 1.50 -7.90 -2.98
CA GLY A 176 1.87 -7.82 -4.39
C GLY A 176 1.44 -6.51 -5.05
N GLU A 177 0.83 -5.60 -4.28
CA GLU A 177 0.15 -4.42 -4.78
C GLU A 177 0.61 -3.18 -3.99
N TRP A 178 0.90 -2.09 -4.69
CA TRP A 178 1.42 -0.86 -4.08
C TRP A 178 0.33 0.01 -3.43
N ASP A 179 -0.93 -0.15 -3.87
CA ASP A 179 -2.06 0.63 -3.40
C ASP A 179 -3.10 -0.30 -2.76
N PRO A 180 -3.41 -0.15 -1.46
CA PRO A 180 -4.32 -1.05 -0.77
C PRO A 180 -5.75 -0.97 -1.34
N ARG A 181 -6.12 0.14 -2.00
CA ARG A 181 -7.43 0.33 -2.62
C ARG A 181 -7.68 -0.62 -3.80
N ARG A 182 -6.63 -1.20 -4.37
CA ARG A 182 -6.74 -2.17 -5.47
C ARG A 182 -7.01 -3.60 -4.99
N LEU A 183 -6.94 -3.85 -3.68
CA LEU A 183 -7.18 -5.15 -3.09
C LEU A 183 -8.68 -5.47 -3.08
N LYS A 184 -9.04 -6.67 -3.56
CA LYS A 184 -10.43 -7.15 -3.57
C LYS A 184 -10.76 -7.94 -2.31
#